data_AF-A0A8S3FJN8-F1
#
_entry.id   AF-A0A8S3FJN8-F1
#
_cell.length_a   1.000
_cell.length_b   1.000
_cell.length_c   1.000
_cell.angle_alpha   90.00
_cell.angle_beta   90.00
_cell.angle_gamma   90.00
#
_symmetry.space_group_name_H-M   'P 1'
#
loop_
_entity.id
_entity.type
_entity.pdbx_description
1 polymer ?
#
loop_
_entity_poly.entity_id
_entity_poly.type
_entity_poly.pdbx_seq_one_letter_code
_entity_poly.pdbx_strand_id
1 'polypeptide(L)'
;MACYLVPPSAATGRNRRIELAGIDLWVIARTDKIFVYPSELNIEQFKDALSRTLSLWPLITGRLLLLDDNHYVIEMSDNPIPITYVENIDLVTWPTELNIVSDVHENLLEPFLDGIQIINMISGSPEEPLVRLKFTRIVQSGEWIMGVSWAHVLGDAAALLNFLNNIS
;
A
#
# COMPACT_ATOMS: atom_id res chain seq x y z
N MET A 1 14.96 9.62 5.40
CA MET A 1 13.90 8.89 4.67
C MET A 1 14.56 7.99 3.66
N ALA A 2 14.26 6.69 3.70
CA ALA A 2 14.71 5.71 2.71
C ALA A 2 13.49 5.14 1.99
N CYS A 3 13.63 4.81 0.70
CA CYS A 3 12.59 4.14 -0.08
C CYS A 3 13.18 2.88 -0.72
N TYR A 4 12.48 1.76 -0.54
CA TYR A 4 12.87 0.46 -1.05
C TYR A 4 11.79 -0.07 -1.99
N LEU A 5 12.19 -0.72 -3.06
CA LEU A 5 11.29 -1.43 -3.96
C LEU A 5 11.34 -2.91 -3.63
N VAL A 6 10.20 -3.52 -3.32
CA VAL A 6 10.11 -4.95 -3.03
C VAL A 6 9.42 -5.67 -4.19
N PRO A 7 10.16 -6.47 -4.98
CA PRO A 7 9.58 -7.28 -6.04
C PRO A 7 8.95 -8.57 -5.48
N PRO A 8 8.06 -9.23 -6.25
CA PRO A 8 7.66 -10.59 -5.93
C PRO A 8 8.88 -11.53 -5.99
N SER A 9 8.95 -12.49 -5.07
CA SER A 9 10.02 -13.50 -5.01
C SER A 9 10.03 -14.43 -6.24
N ALA A 10 8.88 -14.60 -6.88
CA ALA A 10 8.73 -15.28 -8.16
C ALA A 10 7.75 -14.53 -9.06
N ALA A 11 8.09 -14.37 -10.33
CA ALA A 11 7.19 -13.76 -11.31
C ALA A 11 5.97 -14.67 -11.57
N THR A 12 4.77 -14.13 -11.38
CA THR A 12 3.52 -14.86 -11.55
C THR A 12 2.48 -14.10 -12.37
N GLY A 13 2.67 -12.79 -12.56
CA GLY A 13 1.78 -11.93 -13.33
C GLY A 13 1.75 -12.29 -14.81
N ARG A 14 2.93 -12.47 -15.43
CA ARG A 14 3.09 -12.83 -16.86
C ARG A 14 2.32 -11.89 -17.80
N ASN A 15 2.19 -10.61 -17.43
CA ASN A 15 1.41 -9.60 -18.16
C ASN A 15 -0.05 -10.01 -18.42
N ARG A 16 -0.60 -10.89 -17.58
CA ARG A 16 -2.03 -11.20 -17.61
C ARG A 16 -2.79 -9.94 -17.23
N ARG A 17 -3.94 -9.74 -17.86
CA ARG A 17 -4.82 -8.61 -17.60
C ARG A 17 -6.12 -9.12 -17.00
N ILE A 18 -6.62 -8.39 -16.00
CA ILE A 18 -7.99 -8.54 -15.53
C ILE A 18 -8.76 -7.26 -15.89
N GLU A 19 -9.91 -7.45 -16.49
CA GLU A 19 -10.85 -6.37 -16.79
C GLU A 19 -11.59 -5.97 -15.52
N LEU A 20 -11.73 -4.66 -15.29
CA LEU A 20 -12.50 -4.14 -14.17
C LEU A 20 -13.94 -3.89 -14.60
N ALA A 21 -14.90 -4.23 -13.74
CA ALA A 21 -16.31 -4.05 -14.02
C ALA A 21 -17.10 -3.65 -12.77
N GLY A 22 -18.26 -3.01 -12.96
CA GLY A 22 -19.18 -2.69 -11.88
C GLY A 22 -18.53 -1.85 -10.78
N ILE A 23 -18.52 -2.36 -9.54
CA ILE A 23 -17.97 -1.65 -8.38
C ILE A 23 -16.44 -1.52 -8.40
N ASP A 24 -15.75 -2.39 -9.16
CA ASP A 24 -14.29 -2.33 -9.31
C ASP A 24 -13.85 -1.08 -10.09
N LEU A 25 -14.77 -0.45 -10.84
CA LEU A 25 -14.55 0.82 -11.54
C LEU A 25 -14.60 2.04 -10.61
N TRP A 26 -14.66 1.86 -9.29
CA TRP A 26 -14.47 2.96 -8.35
C TRP A 26 -12.99 3.39 -8.24
N VAL A 27 -12.41 3.74 -9.38
CA VAL A 27 -10.96 4.00 -9.60
C VAL A 27 -10.42 5.23 -8.86
N ILE A 28 -11.31 6.10 -8.38
CA ILE A 28 -10.94 7.28 -7.59
C ILE A 28 -10.81 6.98 -6.09
N ALA A 29 -11.23 5.79 -5.65
CA ALA A 29 -11.19 5.41 -4.25
C ALA A 29 -9.85 4.74 -3.89
N ARG A 30 -9.30 5.15 -2.74
CA ARG A 30 -8.26 4.42 -2.01
C ARG A 30 -8.66 4.28 -0.55
N THR A 31 -8.11 3.28 0.10
CA THR A 31 -8.23 3.08 1.54
C THR A 31 -6.86 3.24 2.16
N ASP A 32 -6.75 4.19 3.09
CA ASP A 32 -5.55 4.41 3.89
C ASP A 32 -5.77 3.85 5.29
N LYS A 33 -4.82 3.07 5.81
CA LYS A 33 -4.88 2.46 7.16
C LYS A 33 -3.57 2.63 7.89
N ILE A 34 -3.64 2.66 9.22
CA ILE A 34 -2.47 2.69 10.09
C ILE A 34 -2.55 1.55 11.10
N PHE A 35 -1.43 0.88 11.28
CA PHE A 35 -1.22 -0.12 12.32
C PHE A 35 -0.06 0.32 13.21
N VAL A 36 -0.23 0.21 14.53
CA VAL A 36 0.79 0.58 15.51
C VAL A 36 1.26 -0.67 16.23
N TYR A 37 2.57 -0.84 16.30
CA TYR A 37 3.24 -1.98 16.91
C TYR A 37 4.05 -1.50 18.11
N PRO A 38 3.85 -2.08 19.30
CA PRO A 38 4.53 -1.65 20.53
C PRO A 38 5.99 -2.15 20.63
N SER A 39 6.47 -2.89 19.62
CA SER A 39 7.78 -3.54 19.62
C SER A 39 8.53 -3.28 18.33
N GLU A 40 9.83 -3.57 18.36
CA GLU A 40 10.70 -3.46 17.19
C GLU A 40 10.22 -4.35 16.04
N LEU A 41 10.20 -3.79 14.84
CA LEU A 41 9.85 -4.50 13.61
C LEU A 41 11.12 -4.80 12.81
N ASN A 42 11.33 -6.08 12.48
CA ASN A 42 12.42 -6.48 11.61
C ASN A 42 12.06 -6.21 10.15
N ILE A 43 12.54 -5.08 9.63
CA ILE A 43 12.20 -4.61 8.28
C ILE A 43 12.68 -5.56 7.18
N GLU A 44 13.84 -6.21 7.34
CA GLU A 44 14.33 -7.16 6.35
C GLU A 44 13.48 -8.42 6.33
N GLN A 45 13.11 -8.94 7.51
CA GLN A 45 12.17 -10.06 7.60
C GLN A 45 10.80 -9.72 7.00
N PHE A 46 10.31 -8.50 7.22
CA PHE A 46 9.07 -8.01 6.61
C PHE A 46 9.19 -7.94 5.08
N LYS A 47 10.29 -7.38 4.54
CA LYS A 47 10.53 -7.32 3.08
C LYS A 47 10.54 -8.70 2.45
N ASP A 48 11.16 -9.68 3.11
CA ASP A 48 11.19 -11.06 2.66
C ASP A 48 9.79 -11.69 2.68
N ALA A 49 9.00 -11.48 3.74
CA ALA A 49 7.63 -11.95 3.85
C ALA A 49 6.71 -11.32 2.81
N LEU A 50 6.84 -10.01 2.59
CA LEU A 50 6.13 -9.28 1.56
C LEU A 50 6.51 -9.81 0.17
N SER A 51 7.79 -9.99 -0.15
CA SER A 51 8.24 -10.49 -1.45
C SER A 51 7.62 -11.86 -1.78
N ARG A 52 7.55 -12.77 -0.81
CA ARG A 52 6.84 -14.05 -0.96
C ARG A 52 5.34 -13.85 -1.17
N THR A 53 4.72 -12.98 -0.38
CA THR A 53 3.29 -12.70 -0.48
C THR A 53 2.90 -12.09 -1.82
N LEU A 54 3.71 -11.17 -2.36
CA LEU A 54 3.50 -10.58 -3.68
C LEU A 54 3.50 -11.63 -4.80
N SER A 55 4.20 -12.75 -4.61
CA SER A 55 4.17 -13.87 -5.56
C SER A 55 2.84 -14.63 -5.55
N LEU A 56 2.06 -14.51 -4.46
CA LEU A 56 0.69 -15.04 -4.36
C LEU A 56 -0.36 -14.04 -4.84
N TRP A 57 -0.01 -12.75 -4.90
CA TRP A 57 -0.91 -11.63 -5.22
C TRP A 57 -0.40 -10.81 -6.44
N PRO A 58 -0.37 -11.40 -7.65
CA PRO A 58 0.16 -10.74 -8.84
C PRO A 58 -0.56 -9.43 -9.23
N LEU A 59 -1.82 -9.27 -8.83
CA LEU A 59 -2.58 -8.02 -9.04
C LEU A 59 -1.97 -6.83 -8.31
N ILE A 60 -1.44 -7.03 -7.11
CA ILE A 60 -0.83 -5.98 -6.30
C ILE A 60 0.47 -5.47 -6.95
N THR A 61 1.20 -6.38 -7.60
CA THR A 61 2.38 -6.05 -8.41
C THR A 61 2.03 -5.51 -9.81
N GLY A 62 0.75 -5.28 -10.08
CA GLY A 62 0.28 -4.79 -11.35
C GLY A 62 0.26 -3.26 -11.47
N ARG A 63 -0.29 -2.78 -12.60
CA ARG A 63 -0.61 -1.38 -12.84
C ARG A 63 -2.02 -1.26 -13.40
N LEU A 64 -2.71 -0.19 -13.00
CA LEU A 64 -3.96 0.19 -13.64
C LEU A 64 -3.62 0.78 -15.01
N LEU A 65 -4.23 0.26 -16.06
CA LEU A 65 -4.10 0.76 -17.43
C LEU A 65 -5.47 1.22 -17.91
N LEU A 66 -5.47 2.29 -18.69
CA LEU A 66 -6.61 2.75 -19.46
C LEU A 66 -6.35 2.39 -20.93
N LEU A 67 -7.07 1.40 -21.47
CA LEU A 67 -6.84 0.91 -22.83
C LEU A 67 -7.50 1.78 -23.90
N ASP A 68 -8.67 2.34 -23.58
CA ASP A 68 -9.45 3.31 -24.36
C ASP A 68 -10.20 4.25 -23.39
N ASP A 69 -11.05 5.16 -23.87
CA ASP A 69 -11.66 6.22 -23.04
C ASP A 69 -12.39 5.75 -21.77
N ASN A 70 -12.84 4.50 -21.67
CA ASN A 70 -13.56 4.00 -20.49
C ASN A 70 -13.18 2.57 -20.06
N HIS A 71 -12.20 1.95 -20.69
CA HIS A 71 -11.83 0.57 -20.41
C HIS A 71 -10.58 0.47 -19.54
N TYR A 72 -10.82 0.25 -18.24
CA TYR A 72 -9.78 0.02 -17.25
C TYR A 72 -9.46 -1.47 -17.08
N VAL A 73 -8.18 -1.78 -17.04
CA VAL A 73 -7.67 -3.12 -16.71
C VAL A 73 -6.55 -3.02 -15.70
N ILE A 74 -6.35 -4.06 -14.89
CA ILE A 74 -5.10 -4.22 -14.14
C ILE A 74 -4.23 -5.20 -14.91
N GLU A 75 -3.06 -4.74 -15.35
CA GLU A 75 -2.03 -5.61 -15.91
C GLU A 75 -1.11 -6.09 -14.79
N MET A 76 -1.00 -7.41 -14.64
CA MET A 76 -0.11 -8.06 -13.68
C MET A 76 1.31 -8.11 -14.24
N SER A 77 2.06 -7.02 -14.09
CA SER A 77 3.39 -6.84 -14.69
C SER A 77 4.56 -7.17 -13.75
N ASP A 78 4.30 -7.83 -12.62
CA ASP A 78 5.32 -8.25 -11.62
C ASP A 78 6.21 -7.08 -11.12
N ASN A 79 5.68 -5.85 -11.15
CA ASN A 79 6.39 -4.67 -10.69
C ASN A 79 6.57 -4.69 -9.17
N PRO A 80 7.71 -4.18 -8.66
CA PRO A 80 7.88 -4.03 -7.24
C PRO A 80 6.92 -2.98 -6.66
N ILE A 81 6.62 -3.11 -5.38
CA ILE A 81 5.88 -2.08 -4.62
C ILE A 81 6.84 -1.26 -3.75
N PRO A 82 6.58 0.04 -3.54
CA PRO A 82 7.43 0.86 -2.70
C PRO A 82 7.13 0.68 -1.21
N ILE A 83 8.21 0.67 -0.43
CA ILE A 83 8.20 0.78 1.02
C ILE A 83 9.02 2.01 1.40
N THR A 84 8.38 2.95 2.06
CA THR A 84 9.06 4.11 2.65
C THR A 84 9.40 3.83 4.11
N TYR A 85 10.62 4.18 4.54
CA TYR A 85 11.05 4.17 5.93
C TYR A 85 11.41 5.57 6.41
N VAL A 86 10.88 5.95 7.58
CA VAL A 86 11.10 7.24 8.23
C VAL A 86 11.30 7.04 9.73
N GLU A 87 12.16 7.86 10.31
CA GLU A 87 12.27 8.02 11.76
C GLU A 87 11.53 9.30 12.16
N ASN A 88 10.65 9.19 13.14
CA ASN A 88 9.98 10.31 13.77
C ASN A 88 10.67 10.60 15.10
N ILE A 89 11.26 11.79 15.18
CA ILE A 89 11.97 12.29 16.37
C ILE A 89 11.14 13.30 17.17
N ASP A 90 9.95 13.64 16.68
CA ASP A 90 9.10 14.68 17.28
C ASP A 90 8.09 14.06 18.27
N LEU A 91 7.57 12.88 17.96
CA LEU A 91 6.68 12.14 18.83
C LEU A 91 7.45 11.42 19.93
N VAL A 92 6.91 11.49 21.15
CA VAL A 92 7.43 10.68 22.28
C VAL A 92 6.88 9.26 22.22
N THR A 93 5.60 9.11 21.90
CA THR A 93 4.87 7.85 21.79
C THR A 93 3.65 8.04 20.88
N TRP A 94 3.04 6.96 20.41
CA TRP A 94 1.79 7.05 19.66
C TRP A 94 0.67 7.57 20.58
N PRO A 95 -0.03 8.66 20.21
CA PRO A 95 -1.16 9.15 20.98
C PRO A 95 -2.38 8.22 20.81
N THR A 96 -2.67 7.41 21.83
CA THR A 96 -3.81 6.47 21.84
C THR A 96 -5.18 7.12 21.73
N GLU A 97 -5.25 8.44 21.98
CA GLU A 97 -6.48 9.25 21.89
C GLU A 97 -6.73 9.80 20.48
N LEU A 98 -5.81 9.61 19.52
CA LEU A 98 -6.10 9.96 18.12
C LEU A 98 -7.22 9.06 17.61
N ASN A 99 -8.34 9.67 17.22
CA ASN A 99 -9.51 9.00 16.69
C ASN A 99 -9.14 7.93 15.65
N ILE A 100 -9.77 6.76 15.79
CA ILE A 100 -9.58 5.57 14.92
C ILE A 100 -9.99 5.86 13.47
N VAL A 101 -10.78 6.91 13.24
CA VAL A 101 -11.22 7.39 11.93
C VAL A 101 -10.99 8.90 11.89
N SER A 102 -10.21 9.33 10.90
CA SER A 102 -9.83 10.73 10.71
C SER A 102 -10.55 11.29 9.47
N ASP A 103 -11.08 12.51 9.57
CA ASP A 103 -11.68 13.21 8.42
C ASP A 103 -10.56 13.66 7.46
N VAL A 104 -10.89 13.77 6.17
CA VAL A 104 -9.98 14.17 5.09
C VAL A 104 -9.46 15.59 5.30
N HIS A 105 -10.25 16.47 5.93
CA HIS A 105 -9.90 17.90 6.02
C HIS A 105 -8.83 18.24 7.05
N GLU A 106 -8.53 17.37 8.02
CA GLU A 106 -7.49 17.56 9.03
C GLU A 106 -6.86 16.22 9.43
N ASN A 107 -6.37 15.49 8.42
CA ASN A 107 -5.95 14.13 8.64
C ASN A 107 -4.61 14.04 9.40
N LEU A 108 -4.66 13.97 10.72
CA LEU A 108 -3.49 13.81 11.60
C LEU A 108 -2.68 12.53 11.31
N LEU A 109 -3.25 11.58 10.55
CA LEU A 109 -2.60 10.35 10.12
C LEU A 109 -1.77 10.51 8.85
N GLU A 110 -1.97 11.58 8.07
CA GLU A 110 -1.28 11.84 6.80
C GLU A 110 0.26 11.77 6.90
N PRO A 111 0.92 12.31 7.95
CA PRO A 111 2.37 12.21 8.09
C PRO A 111 2.90 10.77 8.16
N PHE A 112 2.05 9.78 8.47
CA PHE A 112 2.41 8.37 8.58
C PHE A 112 2.01 7.54 7.36
N LEU A 113 1.43 8.18 6.34
CA LEU A 113 1.02 7.54 5.10
C LEU A 113 1.95 7.95 3.95
N ASP A 114 2.04 7.07 2.95
CA ASP A 114 2.51 7.41 1.60
C ASP A 114 1.35 7.07 0.67
N GLY A 115 0.55 8.08 0.34
CA GLY A 115 -0.72 7.89 -0.37
C GLY A 115 -0.51 7.59 -1.85
N ILE A 116 -1.27 6.63 -2.38
CA ILE A 116 -1.34 6.40 -3.83
C ILE A 116 -1.82 7.68 -4.52
N GLN A 117 -1.11 8.11 -5.55
CA GLN A 117 -1.46 9.29 -6.32
C GLN A 117 -2.58 8.95 -7.31
N ILE A 118 -3.83 9.13 -6.89
CA ILE A 118 -5.02 8.74 -7.65
C ILE A 118 -4.98 9.28 -9.08
N ILE A 119 -4.59 10.54 -9.28
CA ILE A 119 -4.52 11.16 -10.61
C ILE A 119 -3.52 10.42 -11.53
N ASN A 120 -2.35 10.03 -11.00
CA ASN A 120 -1.36 9.26 -11.75
C ASN A 120 -1.87 7.85 -12.05
N MET A 121 -2.55 7.22 -11.09
CA MET A 121 -3.11 5.89 -11.26
C MET A 121 -4.20 5.86 -12.34
N ILE A 122 -5.19 6.76 -12.29
CA ILE A 122 -6.32 6.78 -13.24
C ILE A 122 -5.91 7.21 -14.66
N SER A 123 -4.80 7.94 -14.78
CA SER A 123 -4.19 8.30 -16.07
C SER A 123 -3.34 7.17 -16.67
N GLY A 124 -3.25 6.03 -15.99
CA GLY A 124 -2.50 4.87 -16.46
C GLY A 124 -0.98 5.04 -16.37
N SER A 125 -0.49 5.87 -15.45
CA SER A 125 0.95 6.06 -15.25
C SER A 125 1.62 4.72 -14.92
N PRO A 126 2.65 4.29 -15.66
CA PRO A 126 3.33 3.03 -15.38
C PRO A 126 4.09 3.04 -14.04
N GLU A 127 4.33 4.23 -13.50
CA GLU A 127 5.09 4.42 -12.26
C GLU A 127 4.20 4.35 -11.00
N GLU A 128 2.88 4.56 -11.10
CA GLU A 128 2.02 4.60 -9.92
C GLU A 128 1.61 3.19 -9.49
N PRO A 129 2.04 2.71 -8.30
CA PRO A 129 1.66 1.41 -7.80
C PRO A 129 0.22 1.40 -7.28
N LEU A 130 -0.33 0.21 -7.12
CA LEU A 130 -1.68 0.01 -6.55
C LEU A 130 -1.67 -0.16 -5.02
N VAL A 131 -0.49 -0.31 -4.42
CA VAL A 131 -0.26 -0.36 -2.97
C VAL A 131 1.02 0.39 -2.63
N ARG A 132 0.99 1.16 -1.54
CA ARG A 132 2.17 1.79 -0.93
C ARG A 132 2.20 1.46 0.56
N LEU A 133 3.40 1.20 1.06
CA LEU A 133 3.64 0.95 2.47
C LEU A 133 4.60 2.00 3.04
N LYS A 134 4.33 2.48 4.24
CA LYS A 134 5.22 3.39 4.96
C LYS A 134 5.41 2.92 6.39
N PHE A 135 6.66 2.75 6.78
CA PHE A 135 7.05 2.48 8.15
C PHE A 135 7.63 3.72 8.77
N THR A 136 7.05 4.12 9.90
CA THR A 136 7.56 5.21 10.72
C THR A 136 7.95 4.65 12.08
N ARG A 137 9.23 4.76 12.44
CA ARG A 137 9.71 4.43 13.78
C ARG A 137 9.65 5.68 14.66
N ILE A 138 8.95 5.61 15.78
CA ILE A 138 9.03 6.63 16.82
C ILE A 138 10.31 6.37 17.61
N VAL A 139 11.31 7.25 17.50
CA VAL A 139 12.66 7.00 18.04
C VAL A 139 12.65 6.90 19.57
N GLN A 140 11.79 7.69 20.23
CA GLN A 140 11.72 7.85 21.67
C GLN A 140 11.08 6.66 22.38
N SER A 141 9.94 6.15 21.89
CA SER A 141 9.26 4.98 22.47
C SER A 141 9.73 3.66 21.87
N GLY A 142 10.31 3.68 20.66
CA GLY A 142 10.64 2.47 19.90
C GLY A 142 9.45 1.84 19.19
N GLU A 143 8.26 2.47 19.25
CA GLU A 143 7.06 2.02 18.56
C GLU A 143 7.21 2.15 17.04
N TRP A 144 6.54 1.27 16.31
CA TRP A 144 6.50 1.27 14.85
C TRP A 144 5.10 1.51 14.35
N ILE A 145 4.98 2.33 13.32
CA ILE A 145 3.72 2.66 12.66
C ILE A 145 3.84 2.18 11.22
N MET A 146 2.91 1.32 10.79
CA MET A 146 2.78 0.91 9.39
C MET A 146 1.56 1.60 8.78
N GLY A 147 1.81 2.58 7.92
CA GLY A 147 0.83 3.15 7.01
C GLY A 147 0.69 2.28 5.76
N VAL A 148 -0.55 2.01 5.36
CA VAL A 148 -0.91 1.27 4.16
C VAL A 148 -1.83 2.14 3.31
N SER A 149 -1.46 2.40 2.07
CA SER A 149 -2.34 2.98 1.06
C SER A 149 -2.70 1.90 0.04
N TRP A 150 -4.00 1.68 -0.18
CA TRP A 150 -4.53 0.59 -1.00
C TRP A 150 -5.52 1.14 -2.04
N ALA A 151 -5.24 0.91 -3.33
CA ALA A 151 -6.18 1.28 -4.39
C ALA A 151 -7.42 0.37 -4.33
N HIS A 152 -8.61 0.96 -4.27
CA HIS A 152 -9.85 0.17 -4.08
C HIS A 152 -10.16 -0.75 -5.28
N VAL A 153 -9.55 -0.49 -6.44
CA VAL A 153 -9.60 -1.37 -7.63
C VAL A 153 -9.00 -2.75 -7.41
N LEU A 154 -8.17 -2.93 -6.37
CA LEU A 154 -7.64 -4.25 -5.97
C LEU A 154 -8.64 -5.08 -5.16
N GLY A 155 -9.74 -4.48 -4.73
CA GLY A 155 -10.75 -5.09 -3.88
C GLY A 155 -11.05 -4.28 -2.63
N ASP A 156 -12.06 -4.75 -1.91
CA ASP A 156 -12.59 -4.11 -0.71
C ASP A 156 -11.68 -4.29 0.53
N ALA A 157 -12.21 -3.89 1.69
CA ALA A 157 -11.52 -4.03 2.97
C ALA A 157 -11.20 -5.50 3.34
N ALA A 158 -11.98 -6.48 2.86
CA ALA A 158 -11.71 -7.90 3.10
C ALA A 158 -10.53 -8.38 2.25
N ALA A 159 -10.42 -7.94 0.99
CA ALA A 159 -9.26 -8.23 0.14
C ALA A 159 -7.97 -7.66 0.76
N LEU A 160 -8.00 -6.40 1.22
CA LEU A 160 -6.87 -5.78 1.92
C LEU A 160 -6.50 -6.56 3.20
N LEU A 161 -7.48 -6.95 4.02
CA LEU A 161 -7.22 -7.72 5.24
C LEU A 161 -6.59 -9.09 4.92
N ASN A 162 -7.07 -9.78 3.90
CA ASN A 162 -6.49 -11.05 3.46
C ASN A 162 -5.06 -10.90 2.96
N PHE A 163 -4.76 -9.81 2.25
CA PHE A 163 -3.39 -9.50 1.84
C PHE A 163 -2.48 -9.29 3.07
N LEU A 164 -2.90 -8.44 4.02
CA LEU A 164 -2.13 -8.16 5.23
C LEU A 164 -1.93 -9.40 6.11
N ASN A 165 -2.94 -10.27 6.20
CA ASN A 165 -2.85 -11.55 6.91
C ASN A 165 -1.87 -12.52 6.26
N ASN A 166 -1.68 -12.48 4.95
CA ASN A 166 -0.70 -13.33 4.26
C ASN A 166 0.74 -12.85 4.46
N ILE A 167 0.95 -11.56 4.73
CA ILE A 167 2.28 -11.00 5.05
C ILE A 167 2.68 -11.31 6.49
N SER A 168 1.71 -11.30 7.40
CA SER A 168 1.89 -11.44 8.86
C SER A 168 2.32 -12.85 9.26
#